data_AF-A0A419V400-F1
#
_entry.id   AF-A0A419V400-F1
#
_cell.length_a   1.000
_cell.length_b   1.000
_cell.length_c   1.000
_cell.angle_alpha   90.00
_cell.angle_beta   90.00
_cell.angle_gamma   90.00
#
_symmetry.space_group_name_H-M   'P 1'
#
loop_
_entity.id
_entity.type
_entity.pdbx_description
1 polymer ?
#
loop_
_entity_poly.entity_id
_entity_poly.type
_entity_poly.pdbx_seq_one_letter_code
_entity_poly.pdbx_strand_id
1 'polypeptide(L)'
;MKKVVGSLAVLMIFPVAVFAQSSQTYSVQEGDTLFGIAEEHDVSVEEVLSENPGIANENVISVNQSIAIPDTDGAAAEESTGQSAEAAPSETAAEPAPDSEVSESEAAFEQEVVRLTNVEREKAGLQPLQSYGDLAEVADAKSEDLRDAGYFAHESPNYGSPFDMMTSFGISYSAAGENIAAGQDTPEAVVNAWMNSEGHRENIMNENFTHIAIGYAEGGEYGTYWTQMFVTR
;
A
#
# COMPACT_ATOMS: atom_id res chain seq x y z
N MET A 1 74.91 -20.23 -20.53
CA MET A 1 73.97 -20.20 -19.39
C MET A 1 72.91 -19.15 -19.65
N LYS A 2 71.62 -19.53 -19.65
CA LYS A 2 70.44 -18.80 -19.15
C LYS A 2 69.20 -19.45 -19.76
N LYS A 3 68.46 -20.18 -18.92
CA LYS A 3 67.12 -20.69 -19.21
C LYS A 3 66.14 -19.51 -19.06
N VAL A 4 65.20 -19.37 -19.98
CA VAL A 4 64.02 -18.51 -19.79
C VAL A 4 62.80 -19.42 -19.85
N VAL A 5 62.12 -19.50 -18.70
CA VAL A 5 60.76 -20.04 -18.52
C VAL A 5 59.85 -18.82 -18.55
N GLY A 6 58.73 -18.88 -19.28
CA GLY A 6 57.75 -17.80 -19.33
C GLY A 6 56.37 -18.32 -19.70
N SER A 7 55.46 -18.26 -18.73
CA SER A 7 54.11 -18.82 -18.68
C SER A 7 53.23 -18.58 -19.90
N LEU A 8 52.52 -19.64 -20.29
CA LEU A 8 51.33 -19.59 -21.13
C LEU A 8 50.14 -19.22 -20.24
N ALA A 9 49.61 -18.00 -20.37
CA ALA A 9 48.34 -17.62 -19.75
C ALA A 9 47.20 -18.19 -20.60
N VAL A 10 46.52 -19.22 -20.07
CA VAL A 10 45.30 -19.77 -20.67
C VAL A 10 44.14 -18.88 -20.24
N LEU A 11 43.61 -18.09 -21.18
CA LEU A 11 42.36 -17.36 -21.01
C LEU A 11 41.20 -18.37 -21.10
N MET A 12 40.74 -18.88 -19.95
CA MET A 12 39.52 -19.71 -19.91
C MET A 12 38.30 -18.80 -20.10
N ILE A 13 37.70 -18.89 -21.29
CA ILE A 13 36.36 -18.37 -21.56
C ILE A 13 35.38 -19.39 -20.97
N PHE A 14 34.77 -19.07 -19.84
CA PHE A 14 33.62 -19.83 -19.34
C PHE A 14 32.40 -19.46 -20.18
N PRO A 15 31.67 -20.42 -20.76
CA PRO A 15 30.37 -20.14 -21.35
C PRO A 15 29.43 -19.72 -20.21
N VAL A 16 28.92 -18.50 -20.29
CA VAL A 16 27.76 -18.10 -19.48
C VAL A 16 26.60 -18.96 -19.98
N ALA A 17 26.09 -19.84 -19.13
CA ALA A 17 24.86 -20.55 -19.41
C ALA A 17 23.74 -19.52 -19.51
N VAL A 18 23.20 -19.31 -20.70
CA VAL A 18 21.96 -18.56 -20.91
C VAL A 18 20.84 -19.54 -20.57
N PHE A 19 20.31 -19.44 -19.35
CA PHE A 19 19.07 -20.11 -19.00
C PHE A 19 17.94 -19.38 -19.75
N ALA A 20 17.18 -20.11 -20.56
CA ALA A 20 15.97 -19.59 -21.17
C ALA A 20 14.90 -19.56 -20.08
N GLN A 21 14.57 -18.36 -19.60
CA GLN A 21 13.48 -18.14 -18.67
C GLN A 21 12.17 -18.40 -19.44
N SER A 22 11.37 -19.38 -19.00
CA SER A 22 10.00 -19.50 -19.50
C SER A 22 9.18 -18.35 -18.88
N SER A 23 8.37 -17.70 -19.69
CA SER A 23 7.38 -16.74 -19.22
C SER A 23 6.00 -17.36 -19.35
N GLN A 24 5.23 -17.33 -18.28
CA GLN A 24 3.82 -17.68 -18.30
C GLN A 24 3.03 -16.45 -18.80
N THR A 25 2.02 -16.65 -19.63
CA THR A 25 1.13 -15.56 -20.06
C THR A 25 -0.14 -15.58 -19.22
N TYR A 26 -0.40 -14.48 -18.51
CA TYR A 26 -1.60 -14.24 -17.74
C TYR A 26 -2.57 -13.34 -18.53
N SER A 27 -3.88 -13.60 -18.44
CA SER A 27 -4.92 -12.75 -19.04
C SER A 27 -5.65 -11.99 -17.95
N VAL A 28 -5.51 -10.66 -17.97
CA VAL A 28 -6.12 -9.75 -16.99
C VAL A 28 -7.63 -9.96 -16.91
N GLN A 29 -8.13 -10.19 -15.72
CA GLN A 29 -9.53 -10.35 -15.37
C GLN A 29 -10.10 -9.04 -14.83
N GLU A 30 -11.42 -9.01 -14.66
CA GLU A 30 -12.11 -7.88 -14.06
C GLU A 30 -11.76 -7.80 -12.56
N GLY A 31 -11.18 -6.67 -12.14
CA GLY A 31 -10.74 -6.44 -10.77
C GLY A 31 -9.24 -6.65 -10.52
N ASP A 32 -8.49 -7.17 -11.50
CA ASP A 32 -7.06 -7.36 -11.36
C ASP A 32 -6.28 -6.05 -11.33
N THR A 33 -5.20 -6.04 -10.57
CA THR A 33 -4.16 -5.01 -10.60
C THR A 33 -2.81 -5.66 -10.93
N LEU A 34 -1.86 -4.89 -11.47
CA LEU A 34 -0.52 -5.42 -11.77
C LEU A 34 0.19 -5.90 -10.49
N PHE A 35 -0.10 -5.26 -9.36
CA PHE A 35 0.36 -5.66 -8.04
C PHE A 35 -0.26 -7.00 -7.58
N GLY A 36 -1.59 -7.14 -7.67
CA GLY A 36 -2.26 -8.39 -7.29
C GLY A 36 -1.84 -9.58 -8.15
N ILE A 37 -1.64 -9.36 -9.45
CA ILE A 37 -1.11 -10.40 -10.35
C ILE A 37 0.35 -10.73 -10.00
N ALA A 38 1.18 -9.73 -9.67
CA ALA A 38 2.57 -9.99 -9.31
C ALA A 38 2.67 -10.80 -7.99
N GLU A 39 1.86 -10.45 -6.99
CA GLU A 39 1.78 -11.15 -5.71
C GLU A 39 1.27 -12.60 -5.85
N GLU A 40 0.22 -12.83 -6.64
CA GLU A 40 -0.32 -14.18 -6.89
C GLU A 40 0.72 -15.11 -7.52
N HIS A 41 1.67 -14.55 -8.26
CA HIS A 41 2.69 -15.27 -8.99
C HIS A 41 4.07 -15.23 -8.32
N ASP A 42 4.16 -14.76 -7.07
CA ASP A 42 5.41 -14.66 -6.29
C ASP A 42 6.54 -13.89 -7.01
N VAL A 43 6.18 -12.88 -7.82
CA VAL A 43 7.13 -12.02 -8.56
C VAL A 43 6.96 -10.56 -8.18
N SER A 44 7.97 -9.71 -8.42
CA SER A 44 7.82 -8.28 -8.19
C SER A 44 7.10 -7.59 -9.37
N VAL A 45 6.38 -6.49 -9.07
CA VAL A 45 5.76 -5.64 -10.10
C VAL A 45 6.81 -5.09 -11.07
N GLU A 46 8.02 -4.81 -10.60
CA GLU A 46 9.14 -4.35 -11.43
C GLU A 46 9.57 -5.42 -12.44
N GLU A 47 9.64 -6.68 -12.02
CA GLU A 47 9.95 -7.81 -12.91
C GLU A 47 8.86 -8.01 -13.95
N VAL A 48 7.58 -7.91 -13.56
CA VAL A 48 6.45 -7.97 -14.50
C VAL A 48 6.51 -6.80 -15.49
N LEU A 49 6.81 -5.58 -15.06
CA LEU A 49 6.93 -4.43 -15.97
C LEU A 49 8.11 -4.57 -16.95
N SER A 50 9.22 -5.15 -16.50
CA SER A 50 10.42 -5.35 -17.34
C SER A 50 10.15 -6.27 -18.54
N GLU A 51 9.29 -7.27 -18.37
CA GLU A 51 8.86 -8.20 -19.42
C GLU A 51 7.67 -7.68 -20.24
N ASN A 52 7.03 -6.58 -19.80
CA ASN A 52 5.88 -5.96 -20.46
C ASN A 52 6.10 -4.47 -20.77
N PRO A 53 7.09 -4.11 -21.62
CA PRO A 53 7.44 -2.72 -21.92
C PRO A 53 6.32 -1.92 -22.62
N GLY A 54 5.23 -2.57 -23.04
CA GLY A 54 4.01 -1.91 -23.55
C GLY A 54 3.08 -1.38 -22.47
N ILE A 55 3.28 -1.76 -21.21
CA ILE A 55 2.57 -1.23 -20.04
C ILE A 55 3.29 0.04 -19.61
N ALA A 56 2.94 1.15 -20.25
CA ALA A 56 3.52 2.47 -19.95
C ALA A 56 3.07 3.02 -18.59
N ASN A 57 2.01 2.46 -18.02
CA ASN A 57 1.49 2.80 -16.71
C ASN A 57 1.04 1.50 -16.01
N GLU A 58 1.70 1.17 -14.91
CA GLU A 58 1.40 0.02 -14.03
C GLU A 58 -0.05 -0.01 -13.52
N ASN A 59 -0.71 1.15 -13.51
CA ASN A 59 -2.08 1.34 -13.01
C ASN A 59 -3.16 1.28 -14.11
N VAL A 60 -2.79 0.94 -15.36
CA VAL A 60 -3.72 0.83 -16.49
C VAL A 60 -3.50 -0.51 -17.18
N ILE A 61 -4.10 -1.56 -16.60
CA ILE A 61 -4.26 -2.85 -17.27
C ILE A 61 -5.72 -3.01 -17.69
N SER A 62 -5.95 -3.56 -18.88
CA SER A 62 -7.28 -3.73 -19.46
C SER A 62 -7.73 -5.18 -19.35
N VAL A 63 -9.01 -5.42 -19.08
CA VAL A 63 -9.56 -6.78 -19.08
C VAL A 63 -9.29 -7.47 -20.44
N ASN A 64 -8.83 -8.72 -20.38
CA ASN A 64 -8.30 -9.54 -21.48
C ASN A 64 -6.95 -9.11 -22.05
N GLN A 65 -6.26 -8.13 -21.45
CA GLN A 65 -4.87 -7.84 -21.77
C GLN A 65 -3.99 -9.04 -21.38
N SER A 66 -3.13 -9.48 -22.29
CA SER A 66 -2.12 -10.51 -21.98
C SER A 66 -0.88 -9.85 -21.37
N ILE A 67 -0.47 -10.35 -20.21
CA ILE A 67 0.73 -9.92 -19.48
C ILE A 67 1.67 -11.12 -19.39
N ALA A 68 2.96 -10.90 -19.70
CA ALA A 68 4.01 -11.89 -19.48
C ALA A 68 4.43 -11.86 -18.01
N ILE A 69 4.28 -12.98 -17.31
CA ILE A 69 4.74 -13.17 -15.94
C ILE A 69 6.02 -14.00 -15.99
N PRO A 70 7.15 -13.51 -15.47
CA PRO A 70 8.39 -14.27 -15.46
C PRO A 70 8.25 -15.49 -14.54
N ASP A 71 8.65 -16.70 -14.98
CA ASP A 71 8.78 -17.82 -14.06
C ASP A 71 10.08 -17.66 -13.27
N THR A 72 9.97 -17.44 -11.95
CA THR A 72 11.12 -17.47 -11.06
C THR A 72 11.20 -18.83 -10.37
N ASP A 73 11.94 -19.76 -10.97
CA ASP A 73 12.46 -20.92 -10.24
C ASP A 73 13.48 -20.44 -9.19
N GLY A 74 12.97 -20.09 -7.99
CA GLY A 74 13.66 -19.96 -6.70
C GLY A 74 15.08 -19.37 -6.65
N ALA A 75 15.18 -18.07 -6.35
CA ALA A 75 16.28 -17.43 -5.60
C ALA A 75 15.90 -15.93 -5.40
N ALA A 76 15.89 -15.29 -4.23
CA ALA A 76 16.39 -15.65 -2.92
C ALA A 76 15.63 -14.83 -1.84
N ALA A 77 15.05 -15.53 -0.86
CA ALA A 77 15.05 -15.08 0.52
C ALA A 77 16.41 -15.41 1.13
N GLU A 78 16.92 -14.58 2.06
CA GLU A 78 17.89 -14.85 3.17
C GLU A 78 18.22 -13.48 3.83
N GLU A 79 18.20 -13.22 5.15
CA GLU A 79 18.05 -14.03 6.36
C GLU A 79 17.54 -13.18 7.55
N SER A 80 16.82 -13.80 8.49
CA SER A 80 17.27 -13.84 9.89
C SER A 80 16.78 -15.13 10.56
N THR A 81 17.72 -16.03 10.80
CA THR A 81 17.60 -17.35 11.44
C THR A 81 17.63 -17.22 12.97
N GLY A 82 16.71 -17.81 13.75
CA GLY A 82 16.75 -19.19 14.33
C GLY A 82 16.83 -19.11 15.88
N GLN A 83 16.28 -19.99 16.73
CA GLN A 83 15.75 -21.35 16.56
C GLN A 83 15.04 -21.88 17.85
N SER A 84 13.86 -22.48 17.67
CA SER A 84 13.23 -23.71 18.23
C SER A 84 13.53 -24.28 19.64
N ALA A 85 12.46 -24.67 20.36
CA ALA A 85 12.21 -26.09 20.75
C ALA A 85 10.81 -26.34 21.36
N GLU A 86 9.94 -27.00 20.58
CA GLU A 86 9.14 -28.21 20.87
C GLU A 86 8.38 -28.43 22.20
N ALA A 87 7.04 -28.51 22.13
CA ALA A 87 6.25 -29.74 22.38
C ALA A 87 4.73 -29.44 22.48
N ALA A 88 3.91 -30.14 21.69
CA ALA A 88 2.45 -30.20 21.85
C ALA A 88 2.07 -31.19 22.97
N PRO A 89 0.90 -31.03 23.62
CA PRO A 89 -0.31 -31.62 23.03
C PRO A 89 -1.58 -30.75 23.12
N SER A 90 -2.41 -30.97 22.10
CA SER A 90 -3.87 -30.77 21.97
C SER A 90 -4.66 -30.45 23.25
N GLU A 91 -5.36 -29.31 23.26
CA GLU A 91 -6.64 -29.16 23.97
C GLU A 91 -7.51 -28.03 23.36
N THR A 92 -8.70 -28.43 22.91
CA THR A 92 -9.95 -27.69 22.67
C THR A 92 -9.94 -26.47 21.73
N ALA A 93 -10.66 -26.63 20.60
CA ALA A 93 -11.08 -25.54 19.73
C ALA A 93 -11.99 -24.55 20.49
N ALA A 94 -11.56 -23.30 20.57
CA ALA A 94 -12.43 -22.15 20.70
C ALA A 94 -12.38 -21.41 19.36
N GLU A 95 -13.53 -21.30 18.73
CA GLU A 95 -13.81 -20.51 17.52
C GLU A 95 -13.37 -19.04 17.75
N PRO A 96 -12.60 -18.39 16.86
CA PRO A 96 -12.34 -16.96 16.99
C PRO A 96 -13.64 -16.19 16.71
N ALA A 97 -13.87 -15.12 17.47
CA ALA A 97 -15.00 -14.22 17.27
C ALA A 97 -14.86 -13.45 15.94
N PRO A 98 -15.96 -13.10 15.25
CA PRO A 98 -15.94 -12.44 13.93
C PRO A 98 -15.40 -10.99 13.93
N ASP A 99 -15.11 -10.42 15.10
CA ASP A 99 -14.74 -9.01 15.27
C ASP A 99 -13.24 -8.73 14.98
N SER A 100 -12.39 -9.76 15.11
CA SER A 100 -10.93 -9.60 14.95
C SER A 100 -10.48 -9.57 13.48
N GLU A 101 -11.19 -10.25 12.58
CA GLU A 101 -10.82 -10.27 11.15
C GLU A 101 -11.19 -8.97 10.43
N VAL A 102 -12.26 -8.30 10.85
CA VAL A 102 -12.69 -7.01 10.27
C VAL A 102 -11.68 -5.91 10.61
N SER A 103 -11.29 -5.80 11.89
CA SER A 103 -10.30 -4.81 12.33
C SER A 103 -8.92 -4.97 11.65
N GLU A 104 -8.50 -6.20 11.37
CA GLU A 104 -7.26 -6.44 10.62
C GLU A 104 -7.37 -6.01 9.15
N SER A 105 -8.55 -6.15 8.54
CA SER A 105 -8.80 -5.71 7.16
C SER A 105 -8.89 -4.18 7.01
N GLU A 106 -9.50 -3.48 7.98
CA GLU A 106 -9.61 -2.02 7.98
C GLU A 106 -8.22 -1.37 8.14
N ALA A 107 -7.42 -1.87 9.09
CA ALA A 107 -6.05 -1.40 9.29
C ALA A 107 -5.15 -1.65 8.07
N ALA A 108 -5.39 -2.72 7.29
CA ALA A 108 -4.67 -2.97 6.05
C ALA A 108 -5.06 -1.94 4.97
N PHE A 109 -6.34 -1.60 4.86
CA PHE A 109 -6.83 -0.58 3.93
C PHE A 109 -6.23 0.79 4.24
N GLU A 110 -6.23 1.19 5.51
CA GLU A 110 -5.66 2.47 5.95
C GLU A 110 -4.16 2.57 5.66
N GLN A 111 -3.40 1.52 5.96
CA GLN A 111 -1.97 1.45 5.65
C GLN A 111 -1.71 1.56 4.15
N GLU A 112 -2.53 0.91 3.33
CA GLU A 112 -2.39 0.97 1.88
C GLU A 112 -2.70 2.37 1.34
N VAL A 113 -3.71 3.05 1.87
CA VAL A 113 -3.98 4.46 1.53
C VAL A 113 -2.81 5.37 1.90
N VAL A 114 -2.16 5.18 3.06
CA VAL A 114 -0.94 5.94 3.42
C VAL A 114 0.18 5.67 2.41
N ARG A 115 0.42 4.40 2.06
CA ARG A 115 1.46 4.01 1.10
C ARG A 115 1.22 4.67 -0.26
N LEU A 116 0.02 4.54 -0.81
CA LEU A 116 -0.37 5.13 -2.10
C LEU A 116 -0.31 6.66 -2.09
N THR A 117 -0.70 7.29 -0.99
CA THR A 117 -0.56 8.75 -0.83
C THR A 117 0.91 9.17 -0.90
N ASN A 118 1.80 8.41 -0.26
CA ASN A 118 3.23 8.68 -0.31
C ASN A 118 3.84 8.40 -1.70
N VAL A 119 3.35 7.41 -2.44
CA VAL A 119 3.73 7.20 -3.85
C VAL A 119 3.41 8.46 -4.69
N GLU A 120 2.24 9.06 -4.51
CA GLU A 120 1.86 10.29 -5.23
C GLU A 120 2.73 11.48 -4.82
N ARG A 121 3.08 11.60 -3.53
CA ARG A 121 3.99 12.63 -3.04
C ARG A 121 5.40 12.47 -3.59
N GLU A 122 5.92 11.24 -3.64
CA GLU A 122 7.24 10.95 -4.20
C GLU A 122 7.32 11.26 -5.69
N LYS A 123 6.26 10.95 -6.46
CA LYS A 123 6.15 11.36 -7.88
C LYS A 123 6.26 12.88 -8.06
N ALA A 124 5.77 13.65 -7.09
CA ALA A 124 5.87 15.11 -7.06
C ALA A 124 7.20 15.64 -6.46
N GLY A 125 8.11 14.75 -6.02
CA GLY A 125 9.38 15.12 -5.39
C GLY A 125 9.25 15.58 -3.93
N LEU A 126 8.12 15.28 -3.28
CA LEU A 126 7.85 15.63 -1.89
C LEU A 126 8.33 14.55 -0.93
N GLN A 127 8.60 14.95 0.31
CA GLN A 127 8.90 13.98 1.37
C GLN A 127 7.66 13.16 1.73
N PRO A 128 7.81 11.85 1.99
CA PRO A 128 6.72 11.03 2.47
C PRO A 128 6.24 11.51 3.84
N LEU A 129 4.93 11.44 4.05
CA LEU A 129 4.27 11.70 5.32
C LEU A 129 4.48 10.51 6.25
N GLN A 130 4.72 10.79 7.53
CA GLN A 130 4.87 9.78 8.57
C GLN A 130 3.51 9.42 9.15
N SER A 131 3.19 8.14 9.28
CA SER A 131 2.00 7.71 10.01
C SER A 131 2.04 8.20 11.45
N TYR A 132 0.91 8.68 11.97
CA TYR A 132 0.81 9.15 13.35
C TYR A 132 -0.31 8.43 14.10
N GLY A 133 0.07 7.51 14.99
CA GLY A 133 -0.86 6.64 15.72
C GLY A 133 -1.97 7.39 16.47
N ASP A 134 -1.63 8.43 17.25
CA ASP A 134 -2.67 9.19 17.97
C ASP A 134 -3.68 9.85 17.02
N LEU A 135 -3.27 10.23 15.80
CA LEU A 135 -4.15 10.83 14.80
C LEU A 135 -5.04 9.79 14.10
N ALA A 136 -4.62 8.51 14.07
CA ALA A 136 -5.42 7.42 13.51
C ALA A 136 -6.73 7.24 14.27
N GLU A 137 -6.69 7.24 15.60
CA GLU A 137 -7.90 7.17 16.44
C GLU A 137 -8.92 8.29 16.11
N VAL A 138 -8.44 9.47 15.69
CA VAL A 138 -9.31 10.58 15.28
C VAL A 138 -9.89 10.36 13.89
N ALA A 139 -9.08 9.83 12.96
CA ALA A 139 -9.51 9.55 11.60
C ALA A 139 -10.56 8.43 11.56
N ASP A 140 -10.37 7.37 12.36
CA ASP A 140 -11.30 6.25 12.50
C ASP A 140 -12.63 6.76 13.05
N ALA A 141 -12.58 7.46 14.18
CA ALA A 141 -13.76 8.03 14.80
C ALA A 141 -14.51 8.99 13.86
N LYS A 142 -13.80 9.69 12.96
CA LYS A 142 -14.43 10.56 11.96
C LYS A 142 -15.14 9.75 10.88
N SER A 143 -14.53 8.68 10.38
CA SER A 143 -15.17 7.79 9.39
C SER A 143 -16.40 7.07 9.96
N GLU A 144 -16.30 6.60 11.21
CA GLU A 144 -17.44 6.04 11.96
C GLU A 144 -18.55 7.08 12.17
N ASP A 145 -18.20 8.31 12.54
CA ASP A 145 -19.18 9.38 12.77
C ASP A 145 -19.91 9.76 11.47
N LEU A 146 -19.19 9.87 10.34
CA LEU A 146 -19.79 10.10 9.01
C LEU A 146 -20.84 9.01 8.69
N ARG A 147 -20.51 7.75 8.97
CA ARG A 147 -21.39 6.60 8.79
C ARG A 147 -22.61 6.65 9.71
N ASP A 148 -22.37 6.75 11.02
CA ASP A 148 -23.38 6.47 12.05
C ASP A 148 -24.31 7.65 12.30
N ALA A 149 -23.82 8.89 12.13
CA ALA A 149 -24.65 10.08 12.19
C ALA A 149 -25.30 10.43 10.83
N GLY A 150 -24.98 9.67 9.76
CA GLY A 150 -25.64 9.77 8.46
C GLY A 150 -25.45 11.11 7.78
N TYR A 151 -24.22 11.61 7.75
CA TYR A 151 -23.88 12.88 7.11
C TYR A 151 -22.57 12.77 6.32
N PHE A 152 -22.36 13.68 5.37
CA PHE A 152 -21.12 13.74 4.60
C PHE A 152 -20.62 15.18 4.49
N ALA A 153 -19.90 15.62 5.52
CA ALA A 153 -19.32 16.97 5.61
C ALA A 153 -18.10 16.99 6.55
N HIS A 154 -17.25 18.01 6.42
CA HIS A 154 -16.14 18.25 7.34
C HIS A 154 -16.63 18.53 8.76
N GLU A 155 -17.69 19.32 8.91
CA GLU A 155 -18.29 19.65 10.22
C GLU A 155 -19.10 18.46 10.74
N SER A 156 -18.66 17.90 11.87
CA SER A 156 -19.37 16.85 12.60
C SER A 156 -20.48 17.45 13.47
N PRO A 157 -21.70 16.86 13.47
CA PRO A 157 -22.74 17.24 14.43
C PRO A 157 -22.41 16.84 15.88
N ASN A 158 -21.49 15.89 16.07
CA ASN A 158 -21.09 15.35 17.38
C ASN A 158 -19.77 15.94 17.90
N TYR A 159 -18.83 16.24 17.00
CA TYR A 159 -17.47 16.65 17.33
C TYR A 159 -17.09 18.07 16.85
N GLY A 160 -17.95 18.74 16.08
CA GLY A 160 -17.66 20.06 15.51
C GLY A 160 -16.72 19.98 14.30
N SER A 161 -15.86 20.99 14.12
CA SER A 161 -14.92 20.99 13.00
C SER A 161 -13.85 19.89 13.15
N PRO A 162 -13.14 19.50 12.08
CA PRO A 162 -12.03 18.54 12.19
C PRO A 162 -10.96 18.97 13.21
N PHE A 163 -10.78 20.29 13.37
CA PHE A 163 -9.85 20.87 14.34
C PHE A 163 -10.34 20.72 15.78
N ASP A 164 -11.65 20.88 16.01
CA ASP A 164 -12.28 20.66 17.32
C ASP A 164 -12.18 19.18 17.69
N MET A 165 -12.42 18.28 16.72
CA MET A 165 -12.29 16.84 16.90
C MET A 165 -10.85 16.46 17.28
N MET A 166 -9.84 16.85 16.49
CA MET A 166 -8.42 16.64 16.86
C MET A 166 -8.08 17.19 18.25
N THR A 167 -8.61 18.37 18.60
CA THR A 167 -8.39 18.97 19.93
C THR A 167 -9.03 18.15 21.05
N SER A 168 -10.24 17.62 20.85
CA SER A 168 -10.94 16.80 21.84
C SER A 168 -10.26 15.46 22.10
N PHE A 169 -9.54 14.92 21.12
CA PHE A 169 -8.70 13.72 21.23
C PHE A 169 -7.28 14.05 21.74
N GLY A 170 -6.98 15.31 22.03
CA GLY A 170 -5.70 15.74 22.61
C GLY A 170 -4.56 15.89 21.61
N ILE A 171 -4.85 15.94 20.31
CA ILE A 171 -3.84 16.11 19.27
C ILE A 171 -3.32 17.54 19.25
N SER A 172 -2.00 17.69 19.36
CA SER A 172 -1.31 18.97 19.23
C SER A 172 -0.61 19.08 17.88
N TYR A 173 -0.85 20.18 17.17
CA TYR A 173 -0.29 20.46 15.84
C TYR A 173 -0.10 21.97 15.61
N SER A 174 0.68 22.33 14.60
CA SER A 174 0.88 23.72 14.14
C SER A 174 0.15 24.04 12.83
N ALA A 175 -0.20 23.00 12.05
CA ALA A 175 -1.12 23.06 10.92
C ALA A 175 -1.84 21.70 10.79
N ALA A 176 -3.05 21.71 10.22
CA ALA A 176 -3.84 20.51 9.99
C ALA A 176 -4.70 20.62 8.72
N GLY A 177 -5.08 19.49 8.15
CA GLY A 177 -5.96 19.39 6.98
C GLY A 177 -6.75 18.08 6.98
N GLU A 178 -7.85 18.04 6.23
CA GLU A 178 -8.72 16.87 6.12
C GLU A 178 -9.18 16.69 4.67
N ASN A 179 -9.12 15.46 4.18
CA ASN A 179 -9.85 14.98 3.02
C ASN A 179 -10.88 13.93 3.49
N ILE A 180 -12.10 13.96 2.94
CA ILE A 180 -13.14 12.94 3.18
C ILE A 180 -13.62 12.36 1.85
N ALA A 181 -14.02 11.10 1.87
CA ALA A 181 -14.54 10.37 0.71
C ALA A 181 -15.57 9.32 1.16
N ALA A 182 -16.46 8.92 0.26
CA ALA A 182 -17.48 7.89 0.54
C ALA A 182 -17.87 7.15 -0.74
N GLY A 183 -18.12 5.84 -0.62
CA GLY A 183 -18.51 4.95 -1.71
C GLY A 183 -17.37 4.55 -2.65
N GLN A 184 -16.13 4.56 -2.16
CA GLN A 184 -14.99 3.96 -2.85
C GLN A 184 -14.66 2.64 -2.15
N ASP A 185 -14.66 1.54 -2.89
CA ASP A 185 -14.55 0.20 -2.29
C ASP A 185 -13.10 -0.22 -2.02
N THR A 186 -12.11 0.54 -2.51
CA THR A 186 -10.68 0.18 -2.37
C THR A 186 -9.80 1.39 -2.04
N PRO A 187 -8.62 1.16 -1.40
CA PRO A 187 -7.60 2.17 -1.18
C PRO A 187 -7.19 2.94 -2.45
N GLU A 188 -7.03 2.25 -3.58
CA GLU A 188 -6.65 2.87 -4.85
C GLU A 188 -7.77 3.76 -5.38
N ALA A 189 -9.02 3.31 -5.28
CA ALA A 189 -10.17 4.08 -5.74
C ALA A 189 -10.29 5.41 -4.98
N VAL A 190 -10.09 5.40 -3.66
CA VAL A 190 -10.18 6.62 -2.85
C VAL A 190 -9.00 7.58 -3.08
N VAL A 191 -7.76 7.07 -3.15
CA VAL A 191 -6.58 7.92 -3.45
C VAL A 191 -6.71 8.55 -4.83
N ASN A 192 -7.15 7.78 -5.84
CA ASN A 192 -7.41 8.31 -7.18
C ASN A 192 -8.52 9.39 -7.17
N ALA A 193 -9.58 9.20 -6.38
CA ALA A 193 -10.64 10.19 -6.26
C ALA A 193 -10.13 11.51 -5.65
N TRP A 194 -9.30 11.45 -4.61
CA TRP A 194 -8.67 12.63 -4.03
C TRP A 194 -7.68 13.29 -4.99
N MET A 195 -6.85 12.53 -5.69
CA MET A 195 -5.87 13.08 -6.65
C MET A 195 -6.52 13.75 -7.86
N ASN A 196 -7.72 13.33 -8.25
CA ASN A 196 -8.49 13.95 -9.33
C ASN A 196 -9.30 15.18 -8.89
N SER A 197 -9.36 15.48 -7.58
CA SER A 197 -9.99 16.68 -7.03
C SER A 197 -8.93 17.72 -6.66
N GLU A 198 -9.04 18.94 -7.19
CA GLU A 198 -8.04 19.99 -6.94
C GLU A 198 -7.83 20.28 -5.46
N GLY A 199 -8.91 20.51 -4.70
CA GLY A 199 -8.81 20.81 -3.26
C GLY A 199 -8.26 19.65 -2.42
N HIS A 200 -8.61 18.40 -2.74
CA HIS A 200 -8.09 17.24 -2.00
C HIS A 200 -6.62 16.98 -2.33
N ARG A 201 -6.25 17.10 -3.60
CA ARG A 201 -4.85 16.99 -4.05
C ARG A 201 -3.97 18.08 -3.45
N GLU A 202 -4.48 19.30 -3.29
CA GLU A 202 -3.75 20.39 -2.62
C GLU A 202 -3.33 20.00 -1.19
N ASN A 203 -4.20 19.30 -0.44
CA ASN A 203 -3.83 18.77 0.88
C ASN A 203 -2.74 17.70 0.78
N ILE A 204 -2.91 16.71 -0.12
CA ILE A 204 -1.93 15.62 -0.33
C ILE A 204 -0.55 16.18 -0.72
N MET A 205 -0.51 17.23 -1.54
CA MET A 205 0.73 17.83 -2.07
C MET A 205 1.26 18.99 -1.22
N ASN A 206 0.65 19.28 -0.07
CA ASN A 206 1.13 20.35 0.80
C ASN A 206 2.45 19.92 1.47
N GLU A 207 3.51 20.68 1.19
CA GLU A 207 4.85 20.43 1.74
C GLU A 207 4.95 20.69 3.24
N ASN A 208 4.01 21.46 3.80
CA ASN A 208 4.03 21.79 5.22
C ASN A 208 3.59 20.63 6.11
N PHE A 209 2.79 19.70 5.58
CA PHE A 209 2.37 18.53 6.34
C PHE A 209 3.51 17.52 6.46
N THR A 210 3.65 16.97 7.67
CA THR A 210 4.71 16.00 7.99
C THR A 210 4.15 14.64 8.40
N HIS A 211 2.88 14.60 8.83
CA HIS A 211 2.23 13.37 9.28
C HIS A 211 0.85 13.20 8.65
N ILE A 212 0.42 11.95 8.59
CA ILE A 212 -0.85 11.50 8.05
C ILE A 212 -1.48 10.42 8.94
N ALA A 213 -2.80 10.36 8.95
CA ALA A 213 -3.54 9.19 9.37
C ALA A 213 -4.78 9.00 8.48
N ILE A 214 -5.20 7.75 8.33
CA ILE A 214 -6.37 7.35 7.54
C ILE A 214 -7.31 6.65 8.50
N GLY A 215 -8.61 6.88 8.33
CA GLY A 215 -9.64 6.07 8.96
C GLY A 215 -10.62 5.55 7.93
N TYR A 216 -11.04 4.31 8.12
CA TYR A 216 -11.98 3.61 7.24
C TYR A 216 -13.17 3.09 8.04
N ALA A 217 -14.38 3.17 7.46
CA ALA A 217 -15.57 2.56 8.05
C ALA A 217 -16.50 2.00 6.98
N GLU A 218 -16.93 0.75 7.16
CA GLU A 218 -17.92 0.09 6.29
C GLU A 218 -19.35 0.28 6.79
N GLY A 219 -20.30 0.29 5.85
CA GLY A 219 -21.75 0.39 6.09
C GLY A 219 -22.36 1.73 5.67
N GLY A 220 -23.47 2.10 6.31
CA GLY A 220 -24.16 3.37 6.05
C GLY A 220 -24.78 3.51 4.65
N GLU A 221 -25.14 4.75 4.29
CA GLU A 221 -25.82 5.06 3.02
C GLU A 221 -24.90 4.90 1.80
N TYR A 222 -23.60 5.20 1.98
CA TYR A 222 -22.61 5.19 0.90
C TYR A 222 -21.79 3.90 0.82
N GLY A 223 -21.99 2.93 1.73
CA GLY A 223 -21.28 1.65 1.75
C GLY A 223 -19.90 1.71 2.41
N THR A 224 -19.10 2.72 2.10
CA THR A 224 -17.78 2.96 2.73
C THR A 224 -17.57 4.45 3.00
N TYR A 225 -16.78 4.75 4.03
CA TYR A 225 -16.40 6.10 4.44
C TYR A 225 -14.91 6.16 4.72
N TRP A 226 -14.27 7.21 4.23
CA TRP A 226 -12.83 7.41 4.31
C TRP A 226 -12.53 8.80 4.83
N THR A 227 -11.59 8.88 5.76
CA THR A 227 -11.04 10.14 6.27
C THR A 227 -9.54 10.10 6.15
N GLN A 228 -8.94 11.13 5.57
CA GLN A 228 -7.50 11.33 5.51
C GLN A 228 -7.16 12.64 6.22
N MET A 229 -6.48 12.53 7.37
CA MET A 229 -6.07 13.66 8.19
C MET A 229 -4.58 13.93 8.04
N PHE A 230 -4.23 15.20 7.99
CA PHE A 230 -2.84 15.67 7.89
C PHE A 230 -2.51 16.59 9.04
N VAL A 231 -1.29 16.52 9.57
CA VAL A 231 -0.79 17.49 10.56
C VAL A 231 0.68 17.85 10.36
N THR A 232 1.05 19.00 10.92
CA THR A 232 2.44 19.40 11.19
C THR A 232 2.67 19.42 12.68
N ARG A 233 3.65 18.66 13.17
CA ARG A 233 4.04 18.61 14.59
C ARG A 233 5.26 19.48 14.88
#